data_AF-A0A2N4YCL5-F1
#
_entry.id   AF-A0A2N4YCL5-F1
#
_cell.length_a   1.000
_cell.length_b   1.000
_cell.length_c   1.000
_cell.angle_alpha   90.00
_cell.angle_beta   90.00
_cell.angle_gamma   90.00
#
_symmetry.space_group_name_H-M   'P 1'
#
loop_
_entity.id
_entity.type
_entity.pdbx_description
1 polymer ?
#
loop_
_entity_poly.entity_id
_entity_poly.type
_entity_poly.pdbx_seq_one_letter_code
_entity_poly.pdbx_strand_id
1 'polypeptide(L)'
;MSKDTPSFPPDCITVDASLDVQGAVTLRDRLLAILAQGHPPACTVELTAASATAPALQIAAALRASLLRSGRFAGYGPHAANALATDRGGQA
;
A
#
# COMPACT_ATOMS: atom_id res chain seq x y z
N MET A 1 -18.14 2.35 -25.39
CA MET A 1 -16.79 2.67 -24.89
C MET A 1 -16.91 2.91 -23.39
N SER A 2 -16.94 1.82 -22.61
CA SER A 2 -17.13 1.89 -21.16
C SER A 2 -15.77 2.17 -20.52
N LYS A 3 -15.67 3.29 -19.81
CA LYS A 3 -14.47 3.68 -19.07
C LYS A 3 -14.14 2.56 -18.08
N ASP A 4 -12.98 1.92 -18.27
CA ASP A 4 -12.25 1.16 -17.27
C ASP A 4 -12.14 2.01 -16.00
N THR A 5 -13.15 1.88 -15.14
CA THR A 5 -13.02 2.27 -13.75
C THR A 5 -12.21 1.14 -13.17
N PRO A 6 -10.97 1.36 -12.69
CA PRO A 6 -10.21 0.28 -12.12
C PRO A 6 -11.00 -0.22 -10.90
N SER A 7 -11.71 -1.33 -11.08
CA SER A 7 -12.37 -2.08 -10.01
C SER A 7 -11.26 -2.70 -9.18
N PHE A 8 -10.62 -1.89 -8.36
CA PHE A 8 -9.83 -2.42 -7.25
C PHE A 8 -10.82 -3.16 -6.35
N PRO A 9 -10.58 -4.45 -6.04
CA PRO A 9 -11.42 -5.15 -5.09
C PRO A 9 -11.46 -4.36 -3.78
N PRO A 10 -12.55 -4.42 -3.01
CA PRO A 10 -12.68 -3.72 -1.72
C PRO A 10 -11.59 -4.11 -0.68
N ASP A 11 -10.77 -5.10 -1.03
CA ASP A 11 -9.65 -5.66 -0.30
C ASP A 11 -8.26 -5.17 -0.75
N CYS A 12 -8.14 -4.19 -1.64
CA CYS A 12 -6.82 -3.71 -2.09
C CYS A 12 -6.56 -2.26 -1.72
N ILE A 13 -5.50 -2.01 -0.93
CA ILE A 13 -4.99 -0.67 -0.62
C ILE A 13 -3.90 -0.34 -1.62
N THR A 14 -4.19 0.60 -2.51
CA THR A 14 -3.20 1.09 -3.49
C THR A 14 -2.56 2.37 -2.98
N VAL A 15 -1.23 2.38 -2.93
CA VAL A 15 -0.42 3.55 -2.56
C VAL A 15 0.20 4.11 -3.83
N ASP A 16 0.12 5.43 -4.00
CA ASP A 16 0.79 6.04 -5.14
C ASP A 16 2.31 5.91 -5.01
N ALA A 17 2.97 5.42 -6.05
CA ALA A 17 4.40 5.20 -6.06
C ALA A 17 5.21 6.51 -6.12
N SER A 18 4.58 7.62 -6.55
CA SER A 18 5.18 8.96 -6.60
C SER A 18 4.81 9.80 -5.37
N LEU A 19 4.27 9.17 -4.32
CA LEU A 19 3.78 9.85 -3.14
C LEU A 19 4.90 10.65 -2.46
N ASP A 20 4.63 11.92 -2.26
CA ASP A 20 5.47 12.82 -1.47
C ASP A 20 5.27 12.59 0.03
N VAL A 21 6.23 13.05 0.84
CA VAL A 21 6.20 12.97 2.32
C VAL A 21 4.88 13.49 2.90
N GLN A 22 4.37 14.63 2.41
CA GLN A 22 3.16 15.21 2.97
C GLN A 22 1.92 14.36 2.62
N GLY A 23 1.84 13.87 1.39
CA GLY A 23 0.79 12.96 0.94
C GLY A 23 0.83 11.62 1.70
N ALA A 24 2.03 11.11 1.98
CA ALA A 24 2.26 9.91 2.76
C ALA A 24 1.68 10.02 4.18
N VAL A 25 1.95 11.13 4.87
CA VAL A 25 1.42 11.36 6.21
C VAL A 25 -0.12 11.39 6.21
N THR A 26 -0.74 12.12 5.27
CA THR A 26 -2.20 12.18 5.16
C THR A 26 -2.82 10.82 4.84
N LEU A 27 -2.20 10.06 3.92
CA LEU A 27 -2.68 8.74 3.54
C LEU A 27 -2.59 7.75 4.73
N ARG A 28 -1.48 7.77 5.47
CA ARG A 28 -1.31 6.98 6.70
C ARG A 28 -2.42 7.25 7.70
N ASP A 29 -2.69 8.52 7.98
CA ASP A 29 -3.66 8.92 9.00
C ASP A 29 -5.09 8.48 8.64
N ARG A 30 -5.48 8.69 7.38
CA ARG A 30 -6.75 8.18 6.84
C ARG A 30 -6.85 6.66 6.95
N LEU A 31 -5.78 5.93 6.61
CA LEU A 31 -5.78 4.47 6.65
C LEU A 31 -5.86 3.93 8.08
N LEU A 32 -5.19 4.58 9.04
CA LEU A 32 -5.34 4.24 10.46
C LEU A 32 -6.78 4.48 10.94
N ALA A 33 -7.40 5.58 10.52
CA ALA A 33 -8.79 5.86 10.84
C ALA A 33 -9.73 4.77 10.26
N ILE A 34 -9.55 4.37 9.00
CA ILE A 34 -10.33 3.30 8.35
C ILE A 34 -10.14 1.96 9.08
N LEU A 35 -8.90 1.60 9.44
CA LEU A 35 -8.61 0.39 10.19
C LEU A 35 -9.23 0.40 11.60
N ALA A 36 -9.35 1.57 12.22
CA ALA A 36 -9.98 1.76 13.51
C ALA A 36 -11.51 1.66 13.47
N GLN A 37 -12.16 1.86 12.31
CA GLN A 37 -13.62 1.77 12.17
C GLN A 37 -14.18 0.35 12.27
N GLY A 38 -13.32 -0.67 12.35
CA GLY A 38 -13.75 -2.03 12.67
C GLY A 38 -14.34 -2.75 11.45
N HIS A 39 -13.54 -3.67 10.94
CA HIS A 39 -13.93 -4.78 10.06
C HIS A 39 -13.81 -4.64 8.51
N PRO A 40 -12.69 -4.19 7.92
CA PRO A 40 -12.42 -4.49 6.51
C PRO A 40 -11.90 -5.93 6.27
N PRO A 41 -12.30 -6.63 5.22
CA PRO A 41 -11.75 -7.95 4.87
C PRO A 41 -10.23 -7.89 4.59
N ALA A 42 -9.59 -9.06 4.41
CA ALA A 42 -8.11 -9.15 4.37
C ALA A 42 -7.53 -8.32 3.21
N CYS A 43 -6.65 -7.36 3.52
CA CYS A 43 -6.17 -6.39 2.54
C CYS A 43 -4.82 -6.78 1.91
N THR A 44 -4.73 -6.64 0.59
CA THR A 44 -3.46 -6.58 -0.14
C THR A 44 -2.95 -5.15 -0.24
N VAL A 45 -1.63 -4.97 -0.14
CA VAL A 45 -0.97 -3.67 -0.34
C VAL A 45 -0.34 -3.62 -1.73
N GLU A 46 -0.73 -2.66 -2.55
CA GLU A 46 -0.24 -2.47 -3.91
C GLU A 46 0.35 -1.06 -4.11
N LEU A 47 1.29 -0.93 -5.05
CA LEU A 47 1.82 0.35 -5.50
C LEU A 47 1.32 0.66 -6.92
N THR A 48 1.12 1.93 -7.25
CA THR A 48 0.74 2.32 -8.63
C THR A 48 1.84 2.05 -9.66
N ALA A 49 3.08 1.86 -9.23
CA ALA A 49 4.22 1.51 -10.08
C ALA A 49 5.25 0.65 -9.34
N ALA A 50 6.03 -0.12 -10.10
CA ALA A 50 7.09 -0.98 -9.58
C ALA A 50 8.32 -0.22 -9.05
N SER A 51 8.46 1.05 -9.42
CA SER A 51 9.45 1.96 -8.88
C SER A 51 8.72 2.98 -8.02
N ALA A 52 9.06 3.04 -6.74
CA ALA A 52 8.39 3.88 -5.78
C ALA A 52 9.37 4.73 -5.01
N THR A 53 8.93 5.93 -4.64
CA THR A 53 9.71 6.84 -3.79
C THR A 53 9.85 6.25 -2.39
N ALA A 54 10.90 6.66 -1.67
CA ALA A 54 11.11 6.22 -0.29
C ALA A 54 9.88 6.44 0.63
N PRO A 55 9.15 7.58 0.55
CA PRO A 55 7.91 7.77 1.31
C PRO A 55 6.82 6.74 0.96
N ALA A 56 6.62 6.43 -0.33
CA ALA A 56 5.65 5.43 -0.75
C ALA A 56 5.99 4.03 -0.21
N LEU A 57 7.27 3.64 -0.24
CA LEU A 57 7.75 2.38 0.35
C LEU A 57 7.54 2.34 1.86
N GLN A 58 7.84 3.43 2.57
CA GLN A 58 7.60 3.53 4.01
C GLN A 58 6.12 3.39 4.36
N ILE A 59 5.23 3.96 3.57
CA ILE A 59 3.78 3.78 3.74
C ILE A 59 3.36 2.34 3.50
N ALA A 60 3.85 1.70 2.44
CA ALA A 60 3.56 0.28 2.18
C ALA A 60 4.04 -0.62 3.33
N ALA A 61 5.21 -0.32 3.91
CA ALA A 61 5.72 -1.03 5.09
C ALA A 61 4.88 -0.77 6.35
N ALA A 62 4.47 0.49 6.59
CA ALA A 62 3.60 0.86 7.72
C ALA A 62 2.21 0.21 7.62
N LEU A 63 1.67 0.11 6.41
CA LEU A 63 0.42 -0.58 6.15
C LEU A 63 0.53 -2.07 6.41
N ARG A 64 1.60 -2.69 5.92
CA ARG A 64 1.90 -4.09 6.24
C ARG A 64 1.95 -4.34 7.74
N ALA A 65 2.65 -3.50 8.51
CA ALA A 65 2.71 -3.64 9.97
C ALA A 65 1.34 -3.48 10.64
N SER A 66 0.53 -2.52 10.19
CA SER A 66 -0.83 -2.28 10.73
C SER A 66 -1.80 -3.41 10.39
N LEU A 67 -1.74 -3.93 9.16
CA LEU A 67 -2.54 -5.06 8.71
C LEU A 67 -2.11 -6.36 9.38
N LEU A 68 -0.81 -6.60 9.55
CA LEU A 68 -0.30 -7.76 10.28
C LEU A 68 -0.75 -7.76 11.73
N ARG A 69 -0.66 -6.60 12.41
CA ARG A 69 -1.11 -6.45 13.80
C ARG A 69 -2.59 -6.78 13.96
N SER A 70 -3.39 -6.51 12.94
CA SER A 70 -4.83 -6.79 12.93
C SER A 70 -5.18 -8.16 12.32
N GLY A 71 -4.20 -8.95 11.88
CA GLY A 71 -4.43 -10.25 11.23
C GLY A 71 -5.06 -10.16 9.83
N ARG A 72 -4.95 -9.01 9.18
CA ARG A 72 -5.64 -8.67 7.92
C ARG A 72 -4.72 -8.62 6.71
N PHE A 73 -3.42 -8.84 6.88
CA PHE A 73 -2.49 -8.71 5.77
C PHE A 73 -2.61 -9.93 4.84
N ALA A 74 -3.16 -9.71 3.64
CA ALA A 74 -3.30 -10.76 2.63
C ALA A 74 -2.03 -10.93 1.78
N GLY A 75 -1.22 -9.87 1.63
CA GLY A 75 0.01 -9.90 0.85
C GLY A 75 0.36 -8.56 0.19
N TYR A 76 1.42 -8.59 -0.60
CA TYR A 76 1.77 -7.50 -1.51
C TYR A 76 1.31 -7.83 -2.92
N GLY A 77 0.80 -6.82 -3.63
CA GLY A 77 0.58 -6.92 -5.07
C GLY A 77 1.89 -6.94 -5.87
N PRO A 78 1.84 -7.24 -7.18
CA PRO A 78 3.01 -7.34 -8.05
C PRO A 78 3.95 -6.13 -8.01
N HIS A 79 3.44 -4.90 -8.06
CA HIS A 79 4.30 -3.72 -8.09
C HIS A 79 4.93 -3.45 -6.72
N ALA A 80 4.14 -3.58 -5.65
CA ALA A 80 4.64 -3.49 -4.28
C ALA A 80 5.72 -4.53 -3.99
N ALA A 81 5.49 -5.79 -4.38
CA ALA A 81 6.44 -6.87 -4.21
C ALA A 81 7.75 -6.60 -4.97
N ASN A 82 7.66 -6.13 -6.22
CA ASN A 82 8.84 -5.79 -7.01
C ASN A 82 9.61 -4.59 -6.43
N ALA A 83 8.91 -3.53 -6.02
CA ALA A 83 9.53 -2.33 -5.47
C ALA A 83 10.29 -2.66 -4.16
N LEU A 84 9.67 -3.46 -3.29
CA LEU A 84 10.28 -3.92 -2.03
C LEU A 84 11.45 -4.90 -2.25
N ALA A 85 11.40 -5.72 -3.31
CA ALA A 85 12.52 -6.57 -3.69
C ALA A 85 13.71 -5.73 -4.21
N THR A 86 13.41 -4.69 -4.99
CA THR A 86 14.41 -3.77 -5.55
C THR A 86 15.06 -2.91 -4.47
N ASP A 87 14.28 -2.40 -3.51
CA ASP A 87 14.79 -1.66 -2.34
C ASP A 87 15.81 -2.48 -1.54
N ARG A 88 15.54 -3.77 -1.33
CA ARG A 88 16.52 -4.67 -0.68
C ARG A 88 17.69 -5.07 -1.56
N GLY A 89 17.55 -5.03 -2.88
CA GLY A 89 18.59 -5.37 -3.85
C GLY A 89 19.55 -4.22 -4.17
N GLY A 90 19.21 -2.98 -3.79
CA GLY A 90 20.02 -1.78 -4.03
C GLY A 90 21.12 -1.50 -2.99
N GLN A 91 21.25 -2.35 -1.97
CA GLN A 91 22.40 -2.33 -1.05
C GLN A 91 23.42 -3.39 -1.48
N ALA A 92 24.20 -3.10 -2.52
CA ALA A 92 25.40 -3.86 -2.86
C ALA A 92 26.51 -2.91 -3.31
#